data_AF-A0A8J3V6J9-F1
#
_entry.id   AF-A0A8J3V6J9-F1
#
_cell.length_a   1.000
_cell.length_b   1.000
_cell.length_c   1.000
_cell.angle_alpha   90.00
_cell.angle_beta   90.00
_cell.angle_gamma   90.00
#
_symmetry.space_group_name_H-M   'P 1'
#
loop_
_entity.id
_entity.type
_entity.pdbx_description
1 polymer ?
#
loop_
_entity_poly.entity_id
_entity_poly.type
_entity_poly.pdbx_seq_one_letter_code
_entity_poly.pdbx_strand_id
1 'polypeptide(L)'
;MPREDLSPAPGTARLTDDHLTDDHLTDNHGGRRAPSPPGRPRIAALDVVRGFALCGILIANVRPIANVDPSAVVGSPVGADRYGWTGLFVDQRFYPIFSLLFGVGFSLLLDSAAGRVTRPRLILLRRLAVLLGLGLVHLLLLWQGDILTVYAAAGLVVLLPSTWLPRWAVAALAAALIAIALLIAGGPYAIVPGLFLLGSALTRYGVIGRIERSTRVPVALCLLFAAGAVPAVWWQVTVPLETRAFSQAMAVAGLLVAGAYVCGLLALLRTPLRPALRAVFAPLGRMALTNYLSQTLLVLVAARVLDVPLARSDGAMFLTIGAVLAVQWLLSTLWMRRHRYGPLEWLWRWATWARRPALRRAP
;
A
#
# COMPACT_ATOMS: atom_id res chain seq x y z
N MET A 1 -47.17 34.88 29.12
CA MET A 1 -47.38 34.11 30.38
C MET A 1 -48.13 35.02 31.34
N PRO A 2 -49.24 34.53 31.92
CA PRO A 2 -49.24 33.61 33.08
C PRO A 2 -49.96 32.27 32.73
N ARG A 3 -49.52 31.04 33.07
CA ARG A 3 -49.30 30.34 34.38
C ARG A 3 -50.52 30.42 35.30
N GLU A 4 -51.07 29.39 35.94
CA GLU A 4 -50.89 27.93 36.09
C GLU A 4 -52.13 27.48 36.93
N ASP A 5 -52.43 26.16 36.96
CA ASP A 5 -52.76 25.35 38.17
C ASP A 5 -53.99 24.41 38.21
N LEU A 6 -53.64 23.11 38.36
CA LEU A 6 -54.09 22.04 39.29
C LEU A 6 -55.52 21.42 39.29
N SER A 7 -55.57 20.15 38.81
CA SER A 7 -55.95 18.85 39.48
C SER A 7 -57.32 18.65 40.20
N PRO A 8 -57.76 17.42 40.60
CA PRO A 8 -57.45 16.00 40.22
C PRO A 8 -58.70 15.08 39.95
N ALA A 9 -58.44 13.77 39.77
CA ALA A 9 -59.31 12.57 39.53
C ALA A 9 -60.38 12.26 40.63
N PRO A 10 -61.16 11.13 40.70
CA PRO A 10 -60.92 9.74 40.21
C PRO A 10 -62.16 8.91 39.71
N GLY A 11 -61.92 7.70 39.18
CA GLY A 11 -62.98 6.73 38.86
C GLY A 11 -62.45 5.35 38.44
N THR A 12 -62.87 4.32 39.15
CA THR A 12 -62.28 2.97 39.27
C THR A 12 -62.84 1.89 38.33
N ALA A 13 -62.01 0.86 38.08
CA ALA A 13 -62.33 -0.57 37.91
C ALA A 13 -62.84 -1.11 36.55
N ARG A 14 -62.14 -2.08 35.95
CA ARG A 14 -62.33 -3.54 36.17
C ARG A 14 -61.39 -4.39 35.30
N LEU A 15 -60.87 -5.46 35.92
CA LEU A 15 -60.22 -6.62 35.31
C LEU A 15 -61.22 -7.46 34.50
N THR A 16 -60.71 -8.08 33.43
CA THR A 16 -61.06 -9.46 33.04
C THR A 16 -59.92 -10.04 32.21
N ASP A 17 -59.34 -11.10 32.72
CA ASP A 17 -58.44 -12.02 32.03
C ASP A 17 -59.22 -12.92 31.05
N ASP A 18 -58.43 -13.55 30.17
CA ASP A 18 -58.49 -14.97 29.80
C ASP A 18 -59.04 -15.32 28.39
N HIS A 19 -58.13 -15.63 27.46
CA HIS A 19 -58.04 -16.96 26.82
C HIS A 19 -56.88 -17.09 25.81
N LEU A 20 -56.09 -18.14 26.01
CA LEU A 20 -55.11 -18.68 25.07
C LEU A 20 -55.75 -19.04 23.72
N THR A 21 -55.02 -18.79 22.64
CA THR A 21 -54.94 -19.75 21.52
C THR A 21 -53.55 -19.63 20.89
N ASP A 22 -52.74 -20.66 21.14
CA ASP A 22 -51.56 -20.99 20.35
C ASP A 22 -52.00 -21.20 18.90
N ASP A 23 -51.41 -20.46 17.97
CA ASP A 23 -51.40 -20.86 16.57
C ASP A 23 -49.99 -20.71 16.00
N HIS A 24 -49.43 -21.87 15.68
CA HIS A 24 -48.14 -22.07 15.07
C HIS A 24 -48.10 -21.45 13.66
N LEU A 25 -47.72 -20.18 13.55
CA LEU A 25 -47.31 -19.60 12.28
C LEU A 25 -45.90 -20.07 11.93
N THR A 26 -45.86 -21.09 11.08
CA THR A 26 -44.68 -21.62 10.40
C THR A 26 -43.82 -20.50 9.83
N ASP A 27 -42.59 -20.45 10.34
CA ASP A 27 -41.55 -19.50 10.00
C ASP A 27 -40.97 -19.81 8.61
N ASN A 28 -41.65 -19.36 7.55
CA ASN A 28 -41.11 -19.40 6.18
C ASN A 28 -40.20 -18.19 5.94
N HIS A 29 -39.10 -18.11 6.69
CA HIS A 29 -38.01 -17.17 6.42
C HIS A 29 -37.20 -17.64 5.21
N GLY A 30 -37.78 -17.44 4.02
CA GLY A 30 -37.04 -17.31 2.76
C GLY A 30 -36.09 -16.13 2.89
N GLY A 31 -34.90 -16.38 3.43
CA GLY A 31 -33.86 -15.39 3.72
C GLY A 31 -33.40 -14.63 2.48
N ARG A 32 -34.14 -13.57 2.14
CA ARG A 32 -33.60 -12.47 1.34
C ARG A 32 -32.49 -11.84 2.17
N ARG A 33 -31.25 -12.30 1.92
CA ARG A 33 -30.04 -11.63 2.41
C ARG A 33 -30.17 -10.15 2.09
N ALA A 34 -30.31 -9.32 3.12
CA ALA A 34 -30.25 -7.87 2.95
C ALA A 34 -29.02 -7.55 2.09
N PRO A 35 -29.17 -6.75 1.02
CA PRO A 35 -28.05 -6.40 0.17
C PRO A 35 -26.96 -5.80 1.06
N SER A 36 -25.78 -6.42 1.04
CA SER A 36 -24.63 -5.91 1.78
C SER A 36 -24.42 -4.45 1.38
N PRO A 37 -24.26 -3.51 2.33
CA PRO A 37 -24.13 -2.11 2.01
C PRO A 37 -23.04 -1.94 0.94
N PRO A 38 -23.28 -1.13 -0.11
CA PRO A 38 -22.32 -0.97 -1.20
C PRO A 38 -20.98 -0.56 -0.60
N GLY A 39 -19.98 -1.43 -0.73
CA GLY A 39 -18.65 -1.14 -0.24
C GLY A 39 -18.13 0.15 -0.87
N ARG A 40 -17.37 0.96 -0.12
CA ARG A 40 -16.79 2.21 -0.63
C ARG A 40 -16.23 2.01 -2.04
N PRO A 41 -16.55 2.91 -3.00
CA PRO A 41 -16.08 2.79 -4.37
C PRO A 41 -14.55 2.73 -4.40
N ARG A 42 -14.02 1.86 -5.26
CA ARG A 42 -12.59 1.61 -5.36
C ARG A 42 -11.87 2.89 -5.81
N ILE A 43 -10.90 3.32 -5.02
CA ILE A 43 -10.13 4.55 -5.24
C ILE A 43 -9.11 4.31 -6.35
N ALA A 44 -9.48 4.65 -7.58
CA ALA A 44 -8.67 4.36 -8.77
C ALA A 44 -7.27 5.01 -8.74
N ALA A 45 -7.15 6.17 -8.09
CA ALA A 45 -5.87 6.84 -7.91
C ALA A 45 -4.87 5.98 -7.14
N LEU A 46 -5.30 5.26 -6.10
CA LEU A 46 -4.40 4.38 -5.33
C LEU A 46 -3.89 3.22 -6.16
N ASP A 47 -4.71 2.65 -7.06
CA ASP A 47 -4.27 1.60 -7.96
C ASP A 47 -3.21 2.13 -8.95
N VAL A 48 -3.39 3.34 -9.49
CA VAL A 48 -2.42 3.97 -10.39
C VAL A 48 -1.10 4.26 -9.67
N VAL A 49 -1.14 4.87 -8.47
CA VAL A 49 0.08 5.18 -7.73
C VAL A 49 0.84 3.89 -7.36
N ARG A 50 0.14 2.81 -6.98
CA ARG A 50 0.79 1.49 -6.75
C ARG A 50 1.45 0.94 -8.02
N GLY A 51 0.75 1.01 -9.17
CA GLY A 51 1.29 0.52 -10.43
C GLY A 51 2.52 1.31 -10.88
N PHE A 52 2.47 2.63 -10.78
CA PHE A 52 3.63 3.50 -11.03
C PHE A 52 4.81 3.17 -10.11
N ALA A 53 4.54 3.03 -8.81
CA ALA A 53 5.60 2.70 -7.86
C ALA A 53 6.21 1.32 -8.13
N LEU A 54 5.41 0.37 -8.60
CA LEU A 54 5.89 -0.98 -8.94
C LEU A 54 6.88 -0.96 -10.11
N CYS A 55 6.65 -0.13 -11.12
CA CYS A 55 7.61 0.04 -12.22
C CYS A 55 8.95 0.55 -11.70
N GLY A 56 8.93 1.54 -10.80
CA GLY A 56 10.13 2.08 -10.18
C GLY A 56 10.86 1.07 -9.28
N ILE A 57 10.13 0.26 -8.53
CA ILE A 57 10.71 -0.83 -7.71
C ILE A 57 11.44 -1.85 -8.58
N LEU A 58 10.90 -2.21 -9.75
CA LEU A 58 11.60 -3.12 -10.65
C LEU A 58 12.95 -2.54 -11.07
N ILE A 59 12.99 -1.28 -11.51
CA ILE A 59 14.23 -0.61 -11.94
C ILE A 59 15.26 -0.63 -10.80
N ALA A 60 14.84 -0.30 -9.57
CA ALA A 60 15.71 -0.31 -8.39
C ALA A 60 16.26 -1.72 -8.05
N ASN A 61 15.49 -2.77 -8.35
CA ASN A 61 15.79 -4.12 -7.88
C ASN A 61 16.40 -5.06 -8.93
N VAL A 62 16.39 -4.72 -10.24
CA VAL A 62 16.95 -5.62 -11.28
C VAL A 62 18.40 -5.99 -10.99
N ARG A 63 19.29 -5.00 -10.75
CA ARG A 63 20.70 -5.29 -10.47
C ARG A 63 20.92 -6.00 -9.13
N PRO A 64 20.31 -5.56 -8.01
CA PRO A 64 20.42 -6.29 -6.74
C PRO A 64 19.93 -7.74 -6.80
N ILE A 65 18.89 -8.04 -7.60
CA ILE A 65 18.37 -9.40 -7.77
C ILE A 65 19.28 -10.24 -8.69
N ALA A 66 19.87 -9.63 -9.73
CA ALA A 66 20.78 -10.34 -10.63
C ALA A 66 22.12 -10.71 -9.94
N ASN A 67 22.62 -9.85 -9.05
CA ASN A 67 23.94 -9.96 -8.40
C ASN A 67 24.00 -10.85 -7.13
N VAL A 68 23.16 -11.88 -6.99
CA VAL A 68 23.18 -12.78 -5.82
C VAL A 68 24.30 -13.84 -5.96
N ASP A 69 25.52 -13.44 -6.29
CA ASP A 69 26.70 -14.31 -6.19
C ASP A 69 27.30 -14.14 -4.77
N PRO A 70 27.31 -15.18 -3.91
CA PRO A 70 27.87 -15.09 -2.56
C PRO A 70 29.38 -14.76 -2.55
N SER A 71 30.10 -15.09 -3.62
CA SER A 71 31.55 -14.86 -3.77
C SER A 71 31.92 -13.51 -4.40
N ALA A 72 30.98 -12.83 -5.07
CA ALA A 72 31.23 -11.51 -5.67
C ALA A 72 31.31 -10.37 -4.62
N VAL A 73 30.94 -10.66 -3.37
CA VAL A 73 30.99 -9.72 -2.24
C VAL A 73 32.43 -9.42 -1.81
N VAL A 74 33.40 -10.31 -2.11
CA VAL A 74 34.79 -10.20 -1.60
C VAL A 74 35.74 -9.53 -2.60
N GLY A 75 35.30 -9.12 -3.79
CA GLY A 75 36.22 -8.53 -4.77
C GLY A 75 35.64 -7.68 -5.90
N SER A 76 34.32 -7.47 -5.97
CA SER A 76 33.80 -6.51 -6.95
C SER A 76 34.01 -5.09 -6.42
N PRO A 77 34.57 -4.15 -7.20
CA PRO A 77 34.60 -2.75 -6.83
C PRO A 77 33.16 -2.31 -6.51
N VAL A 78 32.90 -2.04 -5.24
CA VAL A 78 31.65 -1.44 -4.77
C VAL A 78 31.75 0.05 -5.12
N GLY A 79 31.61 0.38 -6.40
CA GLY A 79 31.84 1.72 -6.95
C GLY A 79 32.32 1.57 -8.39
N ALA A 80 31.67 2.13 -9.41
CA ALA A 80 31.30 3.53 -9.56
C ALA A 80 29.92 3.75 -10.21
N ASP A 81 29.21 2.69 -10.60
CA ASP A 81 28.03 2.80 -11.48
C ASP A 81 26.67 2.70 -10.76
N ARG A 82 26.70 2.50 -9.44
CA ARG A 82 25.49 2.33 -8.62
C ARG A 82 24.73 3.64 -8.37
N TYR A 83 25.27 4.80 -8.77
CA TYR A 83 24.73 6.11 -8.42
C TYR A 83 24.80 7.15 -9.55
N GLY A 84 24.58 6.71 -10.80
CA GLY A 84 24.22 7.61 -11.90
C GLY A 84 22.81 8.19 -11.73
N TRP A 85 22.10 8.36 -12.84
CA TRP A 85 20.72 8.89 -12.83
C TRP A 85 19.74 8.02 -12.00
N THR A 86 19.97 6.70 -11.87
CA THR A 86 19.17 5.80 -11.02
C THR A 86 19.27 6.15 -9.54
N GLY A 87 20.48 6.50 -9.06
CA GLY A 87 20.70 6.91 -7.68
C GLY A 87 20.02 8.25 -7.34
N LEU A 88 19.75 9.08 -8.35
CA LEU A 88 19.07 10.36 -8.19
C LEU A 88 17.55 10.19 -8.18
N PHE A 89 17.00 9.42 -9.13
CA PHE A 89 15.57 9.39 -9.43
C PHE A 89 14.86 8.08 -9.06
N VAL A 90 15.57 6.99 -8.83
CA VAL A 90 14.96 5.66 -8.69
C VAL A 90 15.24 5.06 -7.32
N ASP A 91 16.51 4.96 -6.96
CA ASP A 91 16.92 4.26 -5.75
C ASP A 91 16.33 4.94 -4.51
N GLN A 92 15.71 4.13 -3.65
CA GLN A 92 15.05 4.59 -2.42
C GLN A 92 13.89 5.59 -2.61
N ARG A 93 13.44 5.85 -3.85
CA ARG A 93 12.33 6.80 -4.12
C ARG A 93 10.96 6.14 -4.15
N PHE A 94 10.90 4.83 -4.42
CA PHE A 94 9.63 4.13 -4.65
C PHE A 94 9.09 3.34 -3.46
N TYR A 95 9.95 2.84 -2.57
CA TYR A 95 9.48 2.17 -1.35
C TYR A 95 8.72 3.11 -0.38
N PRO A 96 9.02 4.42 -0.25
CA PRO A 96 8.23 5.30 0.62
C PRO A 96 6.78 5.40 0.16
N ILE A 97 6.56 5.37 -1.16
CA ILE A 97 5.23 5.39 -1.77
C ILE A 97 4.45 4.14 -1.35
N PHE A 98 5.04 2.96 -1.50
CA PHE A 98 4.40 1.72 -1.05
C PHE A 98 4.17 1.70 0.46
N SER A 99 5.10 2.21 1.25
CA SER A 99 4.96 2.27 2.70
C SER A 99 3.76 3.11 3.12
N LEU A 100 3.62 4.31 2.55
CA LEU A 100 2.47 5.17 2.77
C LEU A 100 1.16 4.49 2.35
N LEU A 101 1.14 3.88 1.16
CA LEU A 101 -0.04 3.20 0.61
C LEU A 101 -0.42 1.93 1.36
N PHE A 102 0.53 1.29 2.04
CA PHE A 102 0.27 0.17 2.93
C PHE A 102 -0.50 0.64 4.15
N GLY A 103 -0.08 1.74 4.78
CA GLY A 103 -0.80 2.40 5.87
C GLY A 103 -2.22 2.83 5.49
N VAL A 104 -2.37 3.47 4.32
CA VAL A 104 -3.68 3.84 3.77
C VAL A 104 -4.56 2.59 3.58
N GLY A 105 -4.02 1.55 2.93
CA GLY A 105 -4.75 0.30 2.69
C GLY A 105 -5.16 -0.43 3.98
N PHE A 106 -4.32 -0.35 5.01
CA PHE A 106 -4.58 -0.95 6.31
C PHE A 106 -5.75 -0.26 7.03
N SER A 107 -5.76 1.08 7.08
CA SER A 107 -6.87 1.83 7.70
C SER A 107 -8.18 1.69 6.93
N LEU A 108 -8.14 1.70 5.60
CA LEU A 108 -9.34 1.42 4.79
C LEU A 108 -9.90 0.01 5.03
N LEU A 109 -9.03 -0.96 5.27
CA LEU A 109 -9.45 -2.32 5.62
C LEU A 109 -10.06 -2.38 7.03
N LEU A 110 -9.49 -1.67 8.00
CA LEU A 110 -10.05 -1.56 9.35
C LEU A 110 -11.47 -1.01 9.29
N ASP A 111 -11.68 0.11 8.61
CA ASP A 111 -13.01 0.72 8.39
C ASP A 111 -13.97 -0.29 7.75
N SER A 112 -13.52 -0.98 6.70
CA SER A 112 -14.35 -1.96 6.00
C SER A 112 -14.67 -3.19 6.86
N ALA A 113 -13.78 -3.59 7.77
CA ALA A 113 -13.97 -4.74 8.64
C ALA A 113 -14.88 -4.38 9.83
N ALA A 114 -14.75 -3.18 10.39
CA ALA A 114 -15.58 -2.71 11.49
C ALA A 114 -17.08 -2.73 11.16
N GLY A 115 -17.44 -2.50 9.90
CA GLY A 115 -18.83 -2.60 9.43
C GLY A 115 -19.30 -4.01 9.01
N ARG A 116 -18.47 -5.06 9.16
CA ARG A 116 -18.77 -6.41 8.63
C ARG A 116 -18.55 -7.55 9.62
N VAL A 117 -17.65 -7.38 10.59
CA VAL A 117 -17.26 -8.43 11.52
C VAL A 117 -17.13 -7.89 12.95
N THR A 118 -17.36 -8.76 13.94
CA THR A 118 -17.27 -8.41 15.37
C THR A 118 -15.84 -8.07 15.82
N ARG A 119 -14.83 -8.75 15.26
CA ARG A 119 -13.40 -8.58 15.61
C ARG A 119 -12.56 -8.09 14.43
N PRO A 120 -12.64 -6.81 14.04
CA PRO A 120 -11.94 -6.29 12.85
C PRO A 120 -10.41 -6.35 12.98
N ARG A 121 -9.86 -6.20 14.19
CA ARG A 121 -8.41 -6.30 14.44
C ARG A 121 -7.84 -7.69 14.16
N LEU A 122 -8.63 -8.76 14.33
CA LEU A 122 -8.21 -10.12 13.99
C LEU A 122 -8.01 -10.30 12.48
N ILE A 123 -8.84 -9.64 11.66
CA ILE A 123 -8.67 -9.63 10.20
C ILE A 123 -7.35 -8.94 9.81
N LEU A 124 -6.99 -7.85 10.49
CA LEU A 124 -5.73 -7.15 10.28
C LEU A 124 -4.52 -8.01 10.69
N LEU A 125 -4.60 -8.68 11.85
CA LEU A 125 -3.56 -9.60 12.30
C LEU A 125 -3.36 -10.75 11.30
N ARG A 126 -4.45 -11.41 10.87
CA ARG A 126 -4.38 -12.48 9.84
C ARG A 126 -3.76 -11.97 8.55
N ARG A 127 -4.15 -10.77 8.09
CA ARG A 127 -3.58 -10.16 6.89
C ARG A 127 -2.07 -9.98 6.99
N LEU A 128 -1.59 -9.49 8.13
CA LEU A 128 -0.17 -9.29 8.39
C LEU A 128 0.57 -10.62 8.55
N ALA A 129 -0.01 -11.60 9.25
CA ALA A 129 0.60 -12.92 9.42
C ALA A 129 0.75 -13.67 8.09
N VAL A 130 -0.27 -13.63 7.22
CA VAL A 130 -0.18 -14.23 5.87
C VAL A 130 0.86 -13.50 5.03
N LEU A 131 0.92 -12.17 5.13
CA LEU A 131 1.94 -11.39 4.42
C LEU A 131 3.36 -11.70 4.92
N LEU A 132 3.53 -11.89 6.24
CA LEU A 132 4.78 -12.31 6.84
C LEU A 132 5.20 -13.69 6.33
N GLY A 133 4.27 -14.66 6.29
CA GLY A 133 4.54 -15.99 5.74
C GLY A 133 4.98 -15.94 4.27
N LEU A 134 4.26 -15.18 3.43
CA LEU A 134 4.65 -14.97 2.03
C LEU A 134 6.01 -14.29 1.90
N GLY A 135 6.28 -13.28 2.72
CA GLY A 135 7.57 -12.60 2.77
C GLY A 135 8.69 -13.53 3.19
N LEU A 136 8.50 -14.35 4.22
CA LEU A 136 9.51 -15.32 4.67
C LEU A 136 9.82 -16.35 3.59
N VAL A 137 8.80 -16.88 2.90
CA VAL A 137 9.00 -17.78 1.76
C VAL A 137 9.80 -17.09 0.66
N HIS A 138 9.49 -15.85 0.32
CA HIS A 138 10.23 -15.08 -0.70
C HIS A 138 11.66 -14.75 -0.24
N LEU A 139 11.85 -14.37 1.02
CA LEU A 139 13.15 -14.05 1.62
C LEU A 139 14.08 -15.26 1.62
N LEU A 140 13.56 -16.44 2.00
CA LEU A 140 14.33 -17.67 2.13
C LEU A 140 14.59 -18.36 0.79
N LEU A 141 13.61 -18.35 -0.13
CA LEU A 141 13.70 -19.11 -1.38
C LEU A 141 14.14 -18.29 -2.59
N LEU A 142 13.90 -16.97 -2.60
CA LEU A 142 14.05 -16.16 -3.82
C LEU A 142 15.10 -15.06 -3.64
N TRP A 143 14.96 -14.17 -2.65
CA TRP A 143 15.84 -13.01 -2.53
C TRP A 143 15.88 -12.41 -1.12
N GLN A 144 17.09 -12.16 -0.61
CA GLN A 144 17.34 -11.70 0.77
C GLN A 144 16.96 -10.23 1.05
N GLY A 145 16.58 -9.44 0.04
CA GLY A 145 16.19 -8.03 0.20
C GLY A 145 14.68 -7.79 0.34
N ASP A 146 13.90 -8.81 0.69
CA ASP A 146 12.43 -8.75 0.67
C ASP A 146 11.83 -7.63 1.54
N ILE A 147 10.98 -6.81 0.94
CA ILE A 147 10.26 -5.74 1.63
C ILE A 147 8.98 -6.25 2.34
N LEU A 148 8.45 -7.42 1.95
CA LEU A 148 7.18 -7.93 2.48
C LEU A 148 7.32 -8.33 3.96
N THR A 149 8.42 -8.98 4.33
CA THR A 149 8.76 -9.29 5.73
C THR A 149 8.86 -8.01 6.57
N VAL A 150 9.61 -7.02 6.10
CA VAL A 150 9.76 -5.71 6.76
C VAL A 150 8.40 -5.04 6.95
N TYR A 151 7.56 -5.04 5.91
CA TYR A 151 6.22 -4.45 5.97
C TYR A 151 5.28 -5.21 6.91
N ALA A 152 5.34 -6.54 6.93
CA ALA A 152 4.52 -7.34 7.81
C ALA A 152 4.92 -7.14 9.29
N ALA A 153 6.22 -7.13 9.58
CA ALA A 153 6.77 -6.87 10.91
C ALA A 153 6.46 -5.44 11.38
N ALA A 154 6.78 -4.42 10.58
CA ALA A 154 6.45 -3.03 10.91
C ALA A 154 4.94 -2.81 11.07
N GLY A 155 4.13 -3.48 10.25
CA GLY A 155 2.67 -3.46 10.37
C GLY A 155 2.17 -4.07 11.69
N LEU A 156 2.79 -5.17 12.13
CA LEU A 156 2.43 -5.83 13.39
C LEU A 156 2.83 -4.99 14.60
N VAL A 157 4.03 -4.41 14.58
CA VAL A 157 4.59 -3.63 15.69
C VAL A 157 3.97 -2.23 15.80
N VAL A 158 3.63 -1.60 14.67
CA VAL A 158 3.23 -0.18 14.68
C VAL A 158 1.79 0.04 14.21
N LEU A 159 1.38 -0.53 13.07
CA LEU A 159 0.03 -0.30 12.56
C LEU A 159 -1.05 -0.97 13.40
N LEU A 160 -0.84 -2.20 13.85
CA LEU A 160 -1.83 -2.90 14.66
C LEU A 160 -2.06 -2.18 16.01
N PRO A 161 -1.01 -1.85 16.81
CA PRO A 161 -1.11 -0.98 17.98
C PRO A 161 -1.74 0.39 17.72
N SER A 162 -1.52 0.98 16.54
CA SER A 162 -2.14 2.26 16.20
C SER A 162 -3.66 2.22 16.17
N THR A 163 -4.30 1.05 16.06
CA THR A 163 -5.77 0.90 16.00
C THR A 163 -6.46 1.14 17.35
N TRP A 164 -5.71 1.23 18.44
CA TRP A 164 -6.22 1.60 19.77
C TRP A 164 -6.00 3.09 20.08
N LEU A 165 -5.15 3.77 19.31
CA LEU A 165 -4.80 5.17 19.55
C LEU A 165 -5.77 6.14 18.87
N PRO A 166 -6.04 7.31 19.47
CA PRO A 166 -6.79 8.37 18.81
C PRO A 166 -6.04 8.93 17.59
N ARG A 167 -6.78 9.52 16.64
CA ARG A 167 -6.21 9.99 15.36
C ARG A 167 -5.04 10.97 15.48
N TRP A 168 -5.06 11.84 16.50
CA TRP A 168 -4.00 12.81 16.75
C TRP A 168 -2.71 12.14 17.25
N ALA A 169 -2.83 11.12 18.11
CA ALA A 169 -1.68 10.39 18.64
C ALA A 169 -1.01 9.59 17.52
N VAL A 170 -1.78 9.02 16.59
CA VAL A 170 -1.25 8.36 15.39
C VAL A 170 -0.49 9.36 14.50
N ALA A 171 -1.00 10.58 14.33
CA ALA A 171 -0.32 11.61 13.55
C ALA A 171 0.97 12.12 14.24
N ALA A 172 0.93 12.32 15.55
CA ALA A 172 2.10 12.71 16.34
C ALA A 172 3.19 11.63 16.30
N LEU A 173 2.80 10.36 16.47
CA LEU A 173 3.74 9.22 16.39
C LEU A 173 4.29 9.06 14.97
N ALA A 174 3.47 9.28 13.92
CA ALA A 174 3.96 9.29 12.55
C ALA A 174 5.05 10.36 12.35
N ALA A 175 4.81 11.59 12.80
CA ALA A 175 5.76 12.69 12.71
C ALA A 175 7.04 12.39 13.50
N ALA A 176 6.91 11.90 14.74
CA ALA A 176 8.04 11.55 15.59
C ALA A 176 8.92 10.45 14.96
N LEU A 177 8.31 9.36 14.47
CA LEU A 177 9.07 8.26 13.86
C LEU A 177 9.73 8.67 12.54
N ILE A 178 9.08 9.51 11.73
CA ILE A 178 9.71 10.08 10.52
C ILE A 178 10.90 10.97 10.91
N ALA A 179 10.74 11.85 11.90
CA ALA A 179 11.82 12.71 12.37
C ALA A 179 13.00 11.89 12.92
N ILE A 180 12.74 10.89 13.76
CA ILE A 180 13.78 9.99 14.29
C ILE A 180 14.49 9.25 13.15
N ALA A 181 13.75 8.75 12.16
CA ALA A 181 14.33 8.05 11.02
C ALA A 181 15.27 8.97 10.21
N LEU A 182 14.86 10.23 9.98
CA LEU A 182 15.62 11.19 9.19
C LEU A 182 16.81 11.81 9.95
N LEU A 183 16.68 12.01 11.26
CA LEU A 183 17.68 12.73 12.07
C LEU A 183 18.69 11.81 12.78
N ILE A 184 18.33 10.54 13.01
CA ILE A 184 19.13 9.61 13.82
C ILE A 184 19.47 8.35 13.03
N ALA A 185 18.47 7.63 12.51
CA ALA A 185 18.68 6.26 12.05
C ALA A 185 19.33 6.12 10.66
N GLY A 186 19.11 7.07 9.73
CA GLY A 186 19.76 7.13 8.41
C GLY A 186 19.45 6.00 7.41
N GLY A 187 18.90 4.86 7.86
CA GLY A 187 18.65 3.69 7.03
C GLY A 187 17.32 3.68 6.28
N PRO A 188 17.23 3.03 5.10
CA PRO A 188 16.04 3.03 4.24
C PRO A 188 14.80 2.46 4.94
N TYR A 189 14.98 1.45 5.80
CA TYR A 189 13.86 0.79 6.47
C TYR A 189 13.36 1.53 7.72
N ALA A 190 14.17 2.43 8.31
CA ALA A 190 13.81 3.11 9.55
C ALA A 190 12.58 4.03 9.40
N ILE A 191 12.36 4.57 8.20
CA ILE A 191 11.23 5.47 7.93
C ILE A 191 9.90 4.73 7.70
N VAL A 192 9.95 3.41 7.43
CA VAL A 192 8.78 2.60 7.07
C VAL A 192 7.66 2.69 8.12
N PRO A 193 7.92 2.51 9.43
CA PRO A 193 6.86 2.58 10.43
C PRO A 193 6.22 3.98 10.52
N GLY A 194 7.01 5.04 10.38
CA GLY A 194 6.51 6.41 10.35
C GLY A 194 5.59 6.67 9.15
N LEU A 195 5.97 6.20 7.96
CA LEU A 195 5.14 6.32 6.74
C LEU A 195 3.87 5.49 6.80
N PHE A 196 3.93 4.31 7.42
CA PHE A 196 2.76 3.49 7.67
C PHE A 196 1.74 4.25 8.53
N LEU A 197 2.19 4.83 9.64
CA LEU A 197 1.32 5.64 10.50
C LEU A 197 0.84 6.91 9.80
N LEU A 198 1.67 7.55 8.98
CA LEU A 198 1.26 8.71 8.19
C LEU A 198 0.12 8.33 7.24
N GLY A 199 0.23 7.22 6.51
CA GLY A 199 -0.83 6.72 5.65
C GLY A 199 -2.11 6.38 6.41
N SER A 200 -1.96 5.80 7.60
CA SER A 200 -3.08 5.53 8.53
C SER A 200 -3.74 6.83 8.99
N ALA A 201 -2.97 7.83 9.40
CA ALA A 201 -3.46 9.15 9.83
C ALA A 201 -4.18 9.88 8.70
N LEU A 202 -3.59 9.96 7.50
CA LEU A 202 -4.22 10.59 6.32
C LEU A 202 -5.60 10.00 6.02
N THR A 203 -5.76 8.68 6.22
CA THR A 203 -7.04 8.00 6.07
C THR A 203 -8.03 8.39 7.17
N ARG A 204 -7.60 8.38 8.44
CA ARG A 204 -8.45 8.75 9.60
C ARG A 204 -8.88 10.23 9.61
N TYR A 205 -8.09 11.12 8.99
CA TYR A 205 -8.44 12.53 8.79
C TYR A 205 -9.21 12.80 7.48
N GLY A 206 -9.58 11.76 6.73
CA GLY A 206 -10.33 11.89 5.48
C GLY A 206 -9.58 12.67 4.40
N VAL A 207 -8.25 12.75 4.47
CA VAL A 207 -7.42 13.51 3.52
C VAL A 207 -7.47 12.86 2.13
N ILE A 208 -7.49 11.54 2.06
CA ILE A 208 -7.54 10.79 0.79
C ILE A 208 -8.77 11.21 -0.05
N GLY A 209 -9.95 11.32 0.58
CA GLY A 209 -11.17 11.77 -0.12
C GLY A 209 -11.19 13.27 -0.45
N ARG A 210 -10.42 14.10 0.27
CA ARG A 210 -10.28 15.54 -0.04
C ARG A 210 -9.31 15.78 -1.20
N ILE A 211 -8.20 15.05 -1.25
CA ILE A 211 -7.26 15.04 -2.38
C ILE A 211 -7.96 14.60 -3.66
N GLU A 212 -8.97 13.72 -3.55
CA GLU A 212 -9.79 13.35 -4.70
C GLU A 212 -10.73 14.46 -5.22
N ARG A 213 -10.88 15.58 -4.52
CA ARG A 213 -11.75 16.69 -4.93
C ARG A 213 -11.00 17.95 -5.35
N SER A 214 -9.69 18.04 -5.15
CA SER A 214 -8.89 19.23 -5.45
C SER A 214 -7.70 18.92 -6.35
N THR A 215 -7.50 19.71 -7.41
CA THR A 215 -6.29 19.67 -8.25
C THR A 215 -5.19 20.57 -7.70
N ARG A 216 -5.55 21.68 -7.05
CA ARG A 216 -4.59 22.69 -6.54
C ARG A 216 -3.71 22.13 -5.43
N VAL A 217 -4.28 21.31 -4.54
CA VAL A 217 -3.54 20.75 -3.39
C VAL A 217 -2.43 19.80 -3.85
N PRO A 218 -2.67 18.78 -4.70
CA PRO A 218 -1.60 17.96 -5.27
C PRO A 218 -0.53 18.77 -6.01
N VAL A 219 -0.89 19.80 -6.78
CA VAL A 219 0.08 20.63 -7.50
C VAL A 219 0.95 21.41 -6.51
N ALA A 220 0.36 22.09 -5.53
CA ALA A 220 1.11 22.85 -4.53
C ALA A 220 2.04 21.94 -3.71
N LEU A 221 1.57 20.77 -3.30
CA LEU A 221 2.42 19.78 -2.60
C LEU A 221 3.53 19.25 -3.51
N CYS A 222 3.25 19.00 -4.79
CA CYS A 222 4.27 18.58 -5.75
C CYS A 222 5.38 19.62 -5.87
N LEU A 223 5.02 20.90 -6.00
CA LEU A 223 5.98 22.00 -6.06
C LEU A 223 6.77 22.15 -4.76
N LEU A 224 6.11 22.04 -3.61
CA LEU A 224 6.77 22.08 -2.30
C LEU A 224 7.78 20.94 -2.14
N PHE A 225 7.38 19.71 -2.45
CA PHE A 225 8.26 18.55 -2.38
C PHE A 225 9.40 18.65 -3.39
N ALA A 226 9.14 19.11 -4.62
CA ALA A 226 10.17 19.31 -5.63
C ALA A 226 11.19 20.39 -5.20
N ALA A 227 10.71 21.51 -4.67
CA ALA A 227 11.57 22.59 -4.17
C ALA A 227 12.46 22.11 -3.01
N GLY A 228 11.92 21.32 -2.08
CA GLY A 228 12.72 20.70 -1.01
C GLY A 228 13.65 19.59 -1.50
N ALA A 229 13.28 18.87 -2.55
CA ALA A 229 14.09 17.78 -3.11
C ALA A 229 15.39 18.29 -3.73
N VAL A 230 15.41 19.50 -4.30
CA VAL A 230 16.63 20.08 -4.91
C VAL A 230 17.81 20.15 -3.93
N PRO A 231 17.72 20.86 -2.78
CA PRO A 231 18.83 20.90 -1.82
C PRO A 231 19.09 19.54 -1.16
N ALA A 232 18.08 18.68 -0.99
CA ALA A 232 18.27 17.36 -0.42
C ALA A 232 19.08 16.43 -1.36
N VAL A 233 18.78 16.45 -2.67
CA VAL A 233 19.53 15.71 -3.68
C VAL A 233 20.94 16.28 -3.82
N TRP A 234 21.10 17.62 -3.76
CA TRP A 234 22.40 18.24 -3.72
C TRP A 234 23.25 17.71 -2.55
N TRP A 235 22.68 17.71 -1.34
CA TRP A 235 23.32 17.16 -0.15
C TRP A 235 23.65 15.66 -0.31
N GLN A 236 22.75 14.86 -0.89
CA GLN A 236 23.01 13.45 -1.17
C GLN A 236 24.23 13.24 -2.07
N VAL A 237 24.39 14.06 -3.12
CA VAL A 237 25.52 13.92 -4.06
C VAL A 237 26.86 14.27 -3.41
N THR A 238 26.85 15.15 -2.41
CA THR A 238 28.07 15.47 -1.63
C THR A 238 28.50 14.35 -0.66
N VAL A 239 27.61 13.40 -0.34
CA VAL A 239 27.96 12.27 0.54
C VAL A 239 28.82 11.25 -0.22
N PRO A 240 29.92 10.73 0.38
CA PRO A 240 30.76 9.69 -0.23
C PRO A 240 29.96 8.47 -0.70
N LEU A 241 30.34 7.91 -1.86
CA LEU A 241 29.60 6.83 -2.53
C LEU A 241 29.42 5.58 -1.66
N GLU A 242 30.42 5.25 -0.84
CA GLU A 242 30.45 4.06 0.01
C GLU A 242 29.40 4.10 1.12
N THR A 243 29.15 5.27 1.70
CA THR A 243 28.23 5.46 2.82
C THR A 243 26.87 6.02 2.39
N ARG A 244 26.76 6.53 1.15
CA ARG A 244 25.57 7.21 0.62
C ARG A 244 24.28 6.42 0.78
N ALA A 245 24.31 5.10 0.55
CA ALA A 245 23.12 4.24 0.64
C ALA A 245 22.42 4.26 2.01
N PHE A 246 23.16 4.53 3.09
CA PHE A 246 22.65 4.54 4.47
C PHE A 246 22.70 5.94 5.09
N SER A 247 22.88 6.96 4.25
CA SER A 247 23.00 8.34 4.69
C SER A 247 21.62 8.97 4.92
N GLN A 248 21.56 9.87 5.90
CA GLN A 248 20.39 10.71 6.14
C GLN A 248 20.01 11.54 4.90
N ALA A 249 21.01 12.03 4.16
CA ALA A 249 20.80 12.77 2.92
C ALA A 249 20.02 11.95 1.88
N MET A 250 20.36 10.66 1.71
CA MET A 250 19.64 9.74 0.83
C MET A 250 18.20 9.53 1.28
N ALA A 251 17.97 9.36 2.58
CA ALA A 251 16.63 9.19 3.15
C ALA A 251 15.74 10.43 2.97
N VAL A 252 16.29 11.63 3.24
CA VAL A 252 15.59 12.92 3.06
C VAL A 252 15.25 13.14 1.59
N ALA A 253 16.23 13.02 0.70
CA ALA A 253 16.01 13.14 -0.74
C ALA A 253 14.99 12.09 -1.23
N GLY A 254 15.06 10.88 -0.67
CA GLY A 254 14.17 9.76 -0.97
C GLY A 254 12.72 10.09 -0.72
N LEU A 255 12.45 10.60 0.48
CA LEU A 255 11.12 11.00 0.90
C LEU A 255 10.57 12.17 0.08
N LEU A 256 11.38 13.20 -0.16
CA LEU A 256 10.94 14.41 -0.87
C LEU A 256 10.65 14.11 -2.34
N VAL A 257 11.53 13.38 -3.02
CA VAL A 257 11.31 12.95 -4.42
C VAL A 257 10.10 12.02 -4.52
N ALA A 258 9.94 11.07 -3.59
CA ALA A 258 8.74 10.22 -3.53
C ALA A 258 7.45 11.05 -3.38
N GLY A 259 7.47 12.06 -2.51
CA GLY A 259 6.36 12.99 -2.31
C GLY A 259 6.03 13.77 -3.58
N ALA A 260 7.04 14.27 -4.29
CA ALA A 260 6.89 14.94 -5.57
C ALA A 260 6.28 14.01 -6.62
N TYR A 261 6.75 12.76 -6.73
CA TYR A 261 6.20 11.78 -7.67
C TYR A 261 4.73 11.46 -7.41
N VAL A 262 4.36 11.20 -6.15
CA VAL A 262 2.96 10.91 -5.81
C VAL A 262 2.08 12.12 -6.10
N CYS A 263 2.47 13.31 -5.66
CA CYS A 263 1.68 14.52 -5.83
C CYS A 263 1.56 14.93 -7.31
N GLY A 264 2.65 14.83 -8.07
CA GLY A 264 2.69 15.06 -9.50
C GLY A 264 1.81 14.07 -10.27
N LEU A 265 1.88 12.77 -9.95
CA LEU A 265 1.02 11.75 -10.57
C LEU A 265 -0.47 11.98 -10.24
N LEU A 266 -0.78 12.37 -9.00
CA LEU A 266 -2.16 12.73 -8.62
C LEU A 266 -2.66 13.98 -9.36
N ALA A 267 -1.80 14.96 -9.61
CA ALA A 267 -2.12 16.12 -10.43
C ALA A 267 -2.32 15.74 -11.91
N LEU A 268 -1.46 14.89 -12.48
CA LEU A 268 -1.59 14.38 -13.86
C LEU A 268 -2.86 13.55 -14.07
N LEU A 269 -3.34 12.86 -13.03
CA LEU A 269 -4.65 12.18 -13.08
C LEU A 269 -5.85 13.14 -13.19
N ARG A 270 -5.63 14.45 -13.15
CA ARG A 270 -6.63 15.51 -13.37
C ARG A 270 -6.57 16.14 -14.75
N THR A 271 -5.62 15.76 -15.58
CA THR A 271 -5.45 16.27 -16.94
C THR A 271 -6.07 15.26 -17.94
N PRO A 272 -6.16 15.59 -19.24
CA PRO A 272 -6.59 14.63 -20.27
C PRO A 272 -5.73 13.35 -20.36
N LEU A 273 -4.59 13.27 -19.66
CA LEU A 273 -3.76 12.05 -19.58
C LEU A 273 -4.36 10.96 -18.68
N ARG A 274 -5.38 11.28 -17.88
CA ARG A 274 -6.03 10.35 -16.94
C ARG A 274 -6.36 8.97 -17.54
N PRO A 275 -7.06 8.83 -18.69
CA PRO A 275 -7.37 7.52 -19.26
C PRO A 275 -6.10 6.72 -19.60
N ALA A 276 -5.08 7.36 -20.18
CA ALA A 276 -3.82 6.70 -20.52
C ALA A 276 -3.08 6.21 -19.27
N LEU A 277 -2.92 7.08 -18.25
CA LEU A 277 -2.27 6.71 -16.99
C LEU A 277 -3.01 5.58 -16.27
N ARG A 278 -4.35 5.57 -16.32
CA ARG A 278 -5.15 4.47 -15.76
C ARG A 278 -4.98 3.18 -16.55
N ALA A 279 -4.94 3.23 -17.89
CA ALA A 279 -4.75 2.06 -18.73
C ALA A 279 -3.38 1.41 -18.51
N VAL A 280 -2.33 2.22 -18.32
CA VAL A 280 -0.96 1.74 -18.08
C VAL A 280 -0.80 1.22 -16.66
N PHE A 281 -1.07 2.05 -15.64
CA PHE A 281 -0.65 1.72 -14.27
C PHE A 281 -1.70 0.98 -13.45
N ALA A 282 -3.00 1.19 -13.70
CA ALA A 282 -4.02 0.57 -12.85
C ALA A 282 -3.98 -0.96 -12.90
N PRO A 283 -3.86 -1.65 -14.06
CA PRO A 283 -3.76 -3.11 -14.09
C PRO A 283 -2.60 -3.63 -13.22
N LEU A 284 -1.42 -3.00 -13.34
CA LEU A 284 -0.23 -3.35 -12.57
C LEU A 284 -0.46 -3.18 -11.07
N GLY A 285 -1.02 -2.04 -10.63
CA GLY A 285 -1.26 -1.77 -9.22
C GLY A 285 -2.43 -2.54 -8.60
N ARG A 286 -3.41 -2.97 -9.40
CA ARG A 286 -4.48 -3.87 -8.96
C ARG A 286 -3.96 -5.28 -8.64
N MET A 287 -2.82 -5.65 -9.20
CA MET A 287 -2.12 -6.93 -9.04
C MET A 287 -0.71 -6.74 -8.44
N ALA A 288 -0.55 -5.74 -7.56
CA ALA A 288 0.77 -5.34 -7.06
C ALA A 288 1.55 -6.45 -6.35
N LEU A 289 0.90 -7.34 -5.58
CA LEU A 289 1.58 -8.44 -4.90
C LEU A 289 1.98 -9.53 -5.91
N THR A 290 1.08 -9.88 -6.83
CA THR A 290 1.37 -10.82 -7.91
C THR A 290 2.52 -10.32 -8.77
N ASN A 291 2.50 -9.05 -9.16
CA ASN A 291 3.50 -8.48 -10.03
C ASN A 291 4.84 -8.26 -9.30
N TYR A 292 4.85 -7.88 -8.03
CA TYR A 292 6.08 -7.79 -7.23
C TYR A 292 6.80 -9.13 -7.13
N LEU A 293 6.08 -10.20 -6.76
CA LEU A 293 6.68 -11.53 -6.61
C LEU A 293 7.12 -12.12 -7.95
N SER A 294 6.33 -11.93 -9.01
CA SER A 294 6.73 -12.36 -10.36
C SER A 294 7.85 -11.52 -10.96
N GLN A 295 8.04 -10.26 -10.56
CA GLN A 295 9.22 -9.48 -10.96
C GLN A 295 10.51 -10.14 -10.49
N THR A 296 10.58 -10.53 -9.21
CA THR A 296 11.76 -11.24 -8.69
C THR A 296 12.02 -12.52 -9.48
N LEU A 297 10.98 -13.33 -9.72
CA LEU A 297 11.12 -14.56 -10.49
C LEU A 297 11.59 -14.32 -11.93
N LEU A 298 11.00 -13.36 -12.63
CA LEU A 298 11.35 -13.07 -14.03
C LEU A 298 12.77 -12.52 -14.16
N VAL A 299 13.21 -11.67 -13.22
CA VAL A 299 14.59 -11.18 -13.19
C VAL A 299 15.57 -12.31 -12.88
N LEU A 300 15.25 -13.21 -11.93
CA LEU A 300 16.09 -14.38 -11.64
C LEU A 300 16.18 -15.33 -12.84
N VAL A 301 15.08 -15.57 -13.55
CA VAL A 301 15.08 -16.36 -14.79
C VAL A 301 15.97 -15.70 -15.84
N ALA A 302 15.82 -14.40 -16.08
CA ALA A 302 16.65 -13.68 -17.03
C ALA A 302 18.14 -13.73 -16.65
N ALA A 303 18.46 -13.52 -15.36
CA ALA A 303 19.85 -13.51 -14.88
C ALA A 303 20.50 -14.90 -14.85
N ARG A 304 19.77 -15.93 -14.41
CA ARG A 304 20.35 -17.24 -14.04
C ARG A 304 20.08 -18.35 -15.03
N VAL A 305 18.94 -18.29 -15.71
CA VAL A 305 18.54 -19.33 -16.67
C VAL A 305 18.94 -18.91 -18.09
N LEU A 306 18.73 -17.63 -18.41
CA LEU A 306 19.06 -17.07 -19.72
C LEU A 306 20.45 -16.42 -19.77
N ASP A 307 21.15 -16.36 -18.63
CA ASP A 307 22.49 -15.75 -18.47
C ASP A 307 22.60 -14.31 -19.04
N VAL A 308 21.50 -13.54 -18.95
CA VAL A 308 21.49 -12.15 -19.41
C VAL A 308 22.41 -11.34 -18.49
N PRO A 309 23.37 -10.55 -19.02
CA PRO A 309 24.36 -9.84 -18.21
C PRO A 309 23.79 -8.55 -17.57
N LEU A 310 22.69 -8.68 -16.82
CA LEU A 310 21.93 -7.57 -16.22
C LEU A 310 22.76 -6.69 -15.28
N ALA A 311 23.79 -7.26 -14.66
CA ALA A 311 24.69 -6.55 -13.77
C ALA A 311 25.76 -5.73 -14.51
N ARG A 312 26.18 -6.21 -15.68
CA ARG A 312 27.33 -5.72 -16.45
C ARG A 312 26.95 -4.88 -17.66
N SER A 313 25.68 -4.92 -18.09
CA SER A 313 25.19 -4.22 -19.28
C SER A 313 23.91 -3.45 -19.00
N ASP A 314 24.00 -2.13 -19.09
CA ASP A 314 22.87 -1.21 -18.99
C ASP A 314 21.80 -1.50 -20.05
N GLY A 315 22.24 -1.74 -21.29
CA GLY A 315 21.34 -2.09 -22.40
C GLY A 315 20.54 -3.36 -22.09
N ALA A 316 21.21 -4.42 -21.64
CA ALA A 316 20.54 -5.65 -21.25
C ALA A 316 19.57 -5.42 -20.08
N MET A 317 19.99 -4.65 -19.06
CA MET A 317 19.13 -4.29 -17.93
C MET A 317 17.85 -3.58 -18.39
N PHE A 318 17.94 -2.53 -19.20
CA PHE A 318 16.77 -1.77 -19.66
C PHE A 318 15.86 -2.59 -20.58
N LEU A 319 16.44 -3.40 -21.47
CA LEU A 319 15.66 -4.30 -22.33
C LEU A 319 14.88 -5.31 -21.49
N THR A 320 15.50 -5.91 -20.47
CA THR A 320 14.81 -6.83 -19.56
C THR A 320 13.75 -6.14 -18.73
N ILE A 321 14.01 -4.93 -18.20
CA ILE A 321 12.99 -4.12 -17.50
C ILE A 321 11.79 -3.88 -18.42
N GLY A 322 12.03 -3.41 -19.65
CA GLY A 322 10.98 -3.16 -20.64
C GLY A 322 10.18 -4.41 -20.97
N ALA A 323 10.85 -5.53 -21.20
CA ALA A 323 10.22 -6.82 -21.47
C ALA A 323 9.36 -7.30 -20.30
N VAL A 324 9.89 -7.26 -19.07
CA VAL A 324 9.16 -7.66 -17.86
C VAL A 324 7.92 -6.78 -17.67
N LEU A 325 8.06 -5.45 -17.77
CA LEU A 325 6.92 -4.55 -17.61
C LEU A 325 5.87 -4.74 -18.71
N ALA A 326 6.27 -4.93 -19.96
CA ALA A 326 5.35 -5.16 -21.07
C ALA A 326 4.56 -6.46 -20.89
N VAL A 327 5.25 -7.56 -20.56
CA VAL A 327 4.62 -8.86 -20.29
C VAL A 327 3.68 -8.76 -19.10
N GLN A 328 4.12 -8.19 -17.98
CA GLN A 328 3.29 -8.05 -16.78
C GLN A 328 2.09 -7.14 -17.02
N TRP A 329 2.26 -6.05 -17.77
CA TRP A 329 1.16 -5.16 -18.13
C TRP A 329 0.12 -5.87 -18.98
N LEU A 330 0.56 -6.60 -20.02
CA LEU A 330 -0.34 -7.36 -20.89
C LEU A 330 -1.10 -8.42 -20.10
N LEU A 331 -0.39 -9.26 -19.35
CA LEU A 331 -0.98 -10.31 -18.52
C LEU A 331 -1.94 -9.73 -17.48
N SER A 332 -1.54 -8.66 -16.78
CA SER A 332 -2.41 -7.99 -15.80
C SER A 332 -3.66 -7.43 -16.48
N THR A 333 -3.52 -6.80 -17.64
CA THR A 333 -4.66 -6.21 -18.36
C THR A 333 -5.65 -7.28 -18.82
N LEU A 334 -5.15 -8.37 -19.42
CA LEU A 334 -5.98 -9.48 -19.88
C LEU A 334 -6.63 -10.21 -18.69
N TRP A 335 -5.88 -10.49 -17.63
CA TRP A 335 -6.38 -11.14 -16.42
C TRP A 335 -7.52 -10.35 -15.79
N MET A 336 -7.33 -9.03 -15.66
CA MET A 336 -8.30 -8.15 -15.02
C MET A 336 -9.57 -7.92 -15.83
N ARG A 337 -9.63 -8.32 -17.11
CA ARG A 337 -10.89 -8.36 -17.87
C ARG A 337 -11.85 -9.41 -17.30
N ARG A 338 -11.33 -10.58 -16.94
CA ARG A 338 -12.13 -11.73 -16.47
C ARG A 338 -12.23 -11.81 -14.94
N HIS A 339 -11.19 -11.37 -14.23
CA HIS A 339 -11.05 -11.55 -12.78
C HIS A 339 -11.16 -10.24 -11.98
N ARG A 340 -11.55 -10.36 -10.71
CA ARG A 340 -11.71 -9.23 -9.77
C ARG A 340 -10.39 -8.84 -9.08
N TYR A 341 -9.53 -9.84 -8.84
CA TYR A 341 -8.28 -9.76 -8.11
C TYR A 341 -7.18 -10.49 -8.89
N GLY A 342 -5.91 -10.13 -8.68
CA GLY A 342 -4.80 -10.97 -9.13
C GLY A 342 -4.76 -12.29 -8.34
N PRO A 343 -4.03 -13.30 -8.84
CA PRO A 343 -3.95 -14.63 -8.22
C PRO A 343 -3.51 -14.59 -6.76
N LEU A 344 -2.39 -13.90 -6.45
CA LEU A 344 -1.87 -13.84 -5.09
C LEU A 344 -2.70 -12.91 -4.20
N GLU A 345 -3.27 -11.84 -4.76
CA GLU A 345 -4.21 -10.99 -4.02
C GLU A 345 -5.48 -11.74 -3.64
N TRP A 346 -5.95 -12.64 -4.50
CA TRP A 346 -7.11 -13.48 -4.23
C TRP A 346 -6.81 -14.48 -3.10
N LEU A 347 -5.68 -15.19 -3.19
CA LEU A 347 -5.24 -16.14 -2.16
C LEU A 347 -5.04 -15.43 -0.82
N TRP A 348 -4.35 -14.29 -0.84
CA TRP A 348 -4.13 -13.47 0.35
C TRP A 348 -5.44 -12.99 0.98
N ARG A 349 -6.42 -12.57 0.17
CA ARG A 349 -7.76 -12.20 0.68
C ARG A 349 -8.52 -13.39 1.25
N TRP A 350 -8.44 -14.55 0.60
CA TRP A 350 -9.07 -15.76 1.09
C TRP A 350 -8.52 -16.13 2.48
N ALA A 351 -7.19 -16.15 2.64
CA ALA A 351 -6.54 -16.41 3.91
C ALA A 351 -6.87 -15.34 4.98
N THR A 352 -6.90 -14.06 4.60
CA THR A 352 -7.23 -12.93 5.49
C THR A 352 -8.65 -13.03 6.06
N TRP A 353 -9.64 -13.31 5.21
CA TRP A 353 -11.05 -13.32 5.60
C TRP A 353 -11.56 -14.70 6.03
N ALA A 354 -10.76 -15.76 5.83
CA ALA A 354 -11.17 -17.15 5.97
C ALA A 354 -12.48 -17.47 5.20
N ARG A 355 -12.76 -16.73 4.13
CA ARG A 355 -13.94 -16.86 3.28
C ARG A 355 -13.51 -16.74 1.83
N ARG A 356 -13.90 -17.70 1.00
CA ARG A 356 -13.50 -17.76 -0.41
C ARG A 356 -14.13 -16.59 -1.18
N PRO A 357 -13.34 -15.63 -1.68
CA PRO A 357 -13.88 -14.52 -2.46
C PRO A 357 -14.22 -14.96 -3.88
N ALA A 358 -15.22 -14.33 -4.50
CA ALA A 358 -15.52 -14.56 -5.91
C ALA A 358 -14.35 -14.08 -6.79
N LEU A 359 -13.75 -15.00 -7.54
CA LEU A 359 -12.58 -14.74 -8.39
C LEU A 359 -12.98 -14.08 -9.71
N ARG A 360 -14.00 -14.61 -10.38
CA ARG A 360 -14.52 -14.10 -11.66
C ARG A 360 -15.47 -12.92 -11.44
N ARG A 361 -15.51 -12.00 -12.40
CA ARG A 361 -16.60 -11.02 -12.47
C ARG A 361 -17.88 -11.75 -12.88
N ALA A 362 -19.02 -11.36 -12.30
CA ALA A 362 -20.31 -11.81 -12.83
C ALA A 362 -20.39 -11.33 -14.29
N PRO A 363 -20.90 -12.17 -15.20
CA PRO A 363 -21.02 -11.84 -16.63
C PRO A 363 -21.82 -10.57 -16.87
#